data_AF-A0A813EUW4-F1
#
_entry.id   AF-A0A813EUW4-F1
#
_cell.length_a   1.000
_cell.length_b   1.000
_cell.length_c   1.000
_cell.angle_alpha   90.00
_cell.angle_beta   90.00
_cell.angle_gamma   90.00
#
_symmetry.space_group_name_H-M   'P 1'
#
loop_
_entity.id
_entity.type
_entity.pdbx_description
1 polymer ?
#
loop_
_entity_poly.entity_id
_entity_poly.type
_entity_poly.pdbx_seq_one_letter_code
_entity_poly.pdbx_strand_id
1 'polypeptide(L)'
;MEDMKPEKHKTYVDPRGPMSAAALIGLFVVATLCSKPARPESALPWTLNPTGEFTTVLGYVMMYAITIPAKEIMNVGLQFLGTSVFRFKRMDEGDGPVGKLEVLEFHDLCYLALNTLVEFLGLNYISAFLLSSHVVYPLRHFSLFSGPLAFVMIMVINDIIYYPFHAVAHKRWVYPLCHKQHHRQFVPFRGYADAANQHPFEQTYGFSIFILSMWITSKTLGLHASSAWFAMLSWAILNICNHLAFDTRIHLPVPYPALPRDHNMHHRFPTCNYSTLSSMMDRFYGTYRSYKPLGPQKVKLDPSAPVSVEELVAPVTRPESVPSPKSFWVLLVALVVVATTIEAVRTGKCPDYHHYVSFAKSTVCLNIAALACGALDPGAAGRQYFRKKVL
;
A
#
# COMPACT_ATOMS: atom_id res chain seq x y z
N MET A 1 45.13 17.68 -7.29
CA MET A 1 43.71 17.54 -6.97
C MET A 1 43.45 18.42 -5.77
N GLU A 2 43.02 19.65 -6.01
CA GLU A 2 42.66 20.58 -4.95
C GLU A 2 41.38 20.11 -4.28
N ASP A 3 41.39 20.09 -2.95
CA ASP A 3 40.22 19.88 -2.10
C ASP A 3 39.16 20.94 -2.40
N MET A 4 38.19 20.61 -3.25
CA MET A 4 36.93 21.35 -3.31
C MET A 4 36.20 21.13 -1.99
N LYS A 5 36.35 22.09 -1.06
CA LYS A 5 35.46 22.20 0.08
C LYS A 5 34.02 22.28 -0.44
N PRO A 6 33.09 21.44 0.05
CA PRO A 6 31.71 21.51 -0.38
C PRO A 6 31.17 22.90 -0.02
N GLU A 7 30.80 23.68 -1.03
CA GLU A 7 30.06 24.91 -0.84
C GLU A 7 28.79 24.58 -0.05
N LYS A 8 28.64 25.19 1.12
CA LYS A 8 27.37 25.18 1.85
C LYS A 8 26.35 25.91 0.99
N HIS A 9 25.66 25.18 0.12
CA HIS A 9 24.46 25.69 -0.52
C HIS A 9 23.49 26.09 0.59
N LYS A 10 23.32 27.41 0.77
CA LYS A 10 22.19 27.93 1.55
C LYS A 10 20.94 27.51 0.80
N THR A 11 20.25 26.51 1.35
CA THR A 11 18.94 26.09 0.87
C THR A 11 17.99 27.26 1.09
N TYR A 12 17.71 28.01 0.02
CA TYR A 12 16.67 29.02 0.04
C TYR A 12 15.34 28.28 0.17
N VAL A 13 14.71 28.47 1.32
CA VAL A 13 13.42 27.89 1.63
C VAL A 13 12.34 28.86 1.16
N ASP A 14 11.60 28.48 0.13
CA ASP A 14 10.46 29.27 -0.34
C ASP A 14 9.34 29.24 0.71
N PRO A 15 8.98 30.37 1.35
CA PRO A 15 8.01 30.40 2.43
C PRO A 15 6.57 30.16 1.96
N ARG A 16 6.30 30.21 0.65
CA ARG A 16 4.94 30.14 0.10
C ARG A 16 4.25 28.80 0.35
N GLY A 17 4.94 27.68 0.17
CA GLY A 17 4.41 26.34 0.47
C GLY A 17 4.00 26.18 1.95
N PRO A 18 4.88 26.50 2.90
CA PRO A 18 4.60 26.50 4.34
C PRO A 18 3.48 27.43 4.77
N MET A 19 3.45 28.65 4.26
CA MET A 19 2.35 29.59 4.54
C MET A 19 1.03 29.06 3.99
N SER A 20 1.04 28.45 2.80
CA SER A 20 -0.14 27.80 2.22
C SER A 20 -0.58 26.58 3.03
N ALA A 21 0.37 25.78 3.54
CA ALA A 21 0.07 24.63 4.39
C ALA A 21 -0.56 25.06 5.72
N ALA A 22 0.03 26.05 6.40
CA ALA A 22 -0.52 26.61 7.62
C ALA A 22 -1.89 27.25 7.39
N ALA A 23 -2.07 28.00 6.29
CA ALA A 23 -3.36 28.60 5.93
C ALA A 23 -4.44 27.56 5.62
N LEU A 24 -4.10 26.50 4.88
CA LEU A 24 -5.03 25.40 4.57
C LEU A 24 -5.42 24.63 5.83
N ILE A 25 -4.47 24.31 6.71
CA ILE A 25 -4.75 23.66 7.99
C ILE A 25 -5.60 24.57 8.88
N GLY A 26 -5.29 25.86 8.97
CA GLY A 26 -6.08 26.83 9.72
C GLY A 26 -7.51 26.98 9.18
N LEU A 27 -7.67 27.14 7.87
CA LEU A 27 -8.98 27.21 7.21
C LEU A 27 -9.77 25.92 7.41
N PHE A 28 -9.10 24.77 7.33
CA PHE A 28 -9.72 23.48 7.60
C PHE A 28 -10.24 23.37 9.03
N VAL A 29 -9.46 23.79 10.02
CA VAL A 29 -9.90 23.82 11.41
C VAL A 29 -11.15 24.70 11.51
N VAL A 30 -11.11 25.93 11.01
CA VAL A 30 -12.26 26.85 11.03
C VAL A 30 -13.49 26.26 10.32
N ALA A 31 -13.32 25.69 9.13
CA ALA A 31 -14.41 25.07 8.39
C ALA A 31 -15.00 23.87 9.15
N THR A 32 -14.17 23.10 9.85
CA THR A 32 -14.62 21.97 10.69
C THR A 32 -15.47 22.49 11.84
N LEU A 33 -15.00 23.55 12.53
CA LEU A 33 -15.72 24.20 13.63
C LEU A 33 -17.10 24.71 13.21
N CYS A 34 -17.23 25.17 11.96
CA CYS A 34 -18.48 25.71 11.43
C CYS A 34 -19.39 24.62 10.80
N SER A 35 -18.88 23.41 10.58
CA SER A 35 -19.64 22.34 9.94
C SER A 35 -20.61 21.65 10.91
N LYS A 36 -21.85 21.43 10.47
CA LYS A 36 -22.81 20.60 11.21
C LYS A 36 -22.52 19.11 10.94
N PRO A 37 -22.79 18.20 11.89
CA PRO A 37 -22.71 16.76 11.66
C PRO A 37 -23.51 16.34 10.43
N ALA A 38 -22.98 15.38 9.67
CA ALA A 38 -23.67 14.82 8.52
C ALA A 38 -24.98 14.13 8.94
N ARG A 39 -26.07 14.43 8.21
CA ARG A 39 -27.29 13.63 8.29
C ARG A 39 -27.18 12.47 7.28
N PRO A 40 -27.79 11.30 7.56
CA PRO A 40 -27.74 10.14 6.66
C PRO A 40 -28.22 10.43 5.23
N GLU A 41 -29.17 11.35 5.04
CA GLU A 41 -29.79 11.64 3.73
C GLU A 41 -28.99 12.62 2.86
N SER A 42 -27.98 13.27 3.42
CA SER A 42 -27.57 14.52 2.81
C SER A 42 -26.51 14.37 1.72
N ALA A 43 -26.68 15.13 0.64
CA ALA A 43 -25.78 15.15 -0.50
C ALA A 43 -24.38 15.67 -0.12
N LEU A 44 -23.37 15.23 -0.86
CA LEU A 44 -22.01 15.73 -0.76
C LEU A 44 -21.97 17.28 -0.82
N PRO A 45 -21.00 17.93 -0.14
CA PRO A 45 -19.88 17.30 0.53
C PRO A 45 -19.94 17.53 2.05
N TRP A 46 -20.14 16.45 2.81
CA TRP A 46 -19.91 16.43 4.26
C TRP A 46 -18.42 16.41 4.54
N THR A 47 -17.75 17.52 4.22
CA THR A 47 -16.31 17.55 3.93
C THR A 47 -15.41 17.13 5.09
N LEU A 48 -15.84 17.30 6.34
CA LEU A 48 -14.91 17.30 7.48
C LEU A 48 -15.29 16.31 8.60
N ASN A 49 -16.58 16.08 8.86
CA ASN A 49 -17.04 15.08 9.84
C ASN A 49 -18.09 14.13 9.22
N PRO A 50 -17.69 13.29 8.26
CA PRO A 50 -18.62 12.43 7.52
C PRO A 50 -19.25 11.33 8.39
N THR A 51 -18.67 11.00 9.55
CA THR A 51 -19.24 10.02 10.49
C THR A 51 -20.29 10.65 11.41
N GLY A 52 -20.20 11.95 11.70
CA GLY A 52 -21.03 12.61 12.70
C GLY A 52 -20.68 12.27 14.16
N GLU A 53 -19.73 11.35 14.37
CA GLU A 53 -19.36 10.82 15.70
C GLU A 53 -18.55 11.84 16.53
N PHE A 54 -17.84 12.77 15.86
CA PHE A 54 -17.09 13.81 16.55
C PHE A 54 -17.98 15.01 16.87
N THR A 55 -18.67 14.93 18.00
CA THR A 55 -19.62 15.96 18.46
C THR A 55 -18.95 17.20 19.07
N THR A 56 -17.64 17.12 19.36
CA THR A 56 -16.87 18.23 19.94
C THR A 56 -15.59 18.50 19.15
N VAL A 57 -15.18 19.77 19.15
CA VAL A 57 -13.90 20.22 18.59
C VAL A 57 -12.72 19.47 19.20
N LEU A 58 -12.74 19.33 20.53
CA LEU A 58 -11.69 18.64 21.26
C LEU A 58 -11.59 17.17 20.82
N GLY A 59 -12.71 16.47 20.68
CA GLY A 59 -12.72 15.09 20.17
C GLY A 59 -12.10 14.97 18.78
N TYR A 60 -12.43 15.90 17.88
CA TYR A 60 -11.87 15.93 16.53
C TYR A 60 -10.36 16.19 16.52
N VAL A 61 -9.90 17.18 17.29
CA VAL A 61 -8.46 17.51 17.43
C VAL A 61 -7.69 16.35 18.05
N MET A 62 -8.24 15.70 19.09
CA MET A 62 -7.61 14.54 19.73
C MET A 62 -7.48 13.36 18.77
N MET A 63 -8.52 13.09 17.97
CA MET A 63 -8.47 12.01 16.98
C MET A 63 -7.46 12.31 15.87
N TYR A 64 -7.44 13.53 15.35
CA TYR A 64 -6.40 13.96 14.41
C TYR A 64 -5.00 13.78 15.02
N ALA A 65 -4.80 14.24 16.25
CA ALA A 65 -3.53 14.13 16.96
C ALA A 65 -3.08 12.68 17.17
N ILE A 66 -4.00 11.74 17.39
CA ILE A 66 -3.70 10.29 17.50
C ILE A 66 -3.24 9.70 16.16
N THR A 67 -3.76 10.20 15.02
CA THR A 67 -3.39 9.64 13.72
C THR A 67 -1.93 9.89 13.32
N ILE A 68 -1.30 10.94 13.86
CA ILE A 68 0.10 11.28 13.58
C ILE A 68 1.05 10.19 14.11
N PRO A 69 1.12 9.90 15.43
CA PRO A 69 2.01 8.88 15.95
C PRO A 69 1.63 7.48 15.48
N ALA A 70 0.36 7.19 15.19
CA ALA A 70 -0.06 5.88 14.71
C ALA A 70 0.65 5.46 13.41
N LYS A 71 0.83 6.39 12.47
CA LYS A 71 1.50 6.14 11.18
C LYS A 71 3.00 5.94 11.37
N GLU A 72 3.61 6.73 12.25
CA GLU A 72 5.04 6.57 12.55
C GLU A 72 5.32 5.26 13.29
N ILE A 73 4.47 4.87 14.25
CA ILE A 73 4.56 3.57 14.92
C ILE A 73 4.47 2.44 13.90
N MET A 74 3.53 2.52 12.95
CA MET A 74 3.41 1.54 11.87
C MET A 74 4.66 1.51 10.98
N ASN A 75 5.19 2.68 10.61
CA ASN A 75 6.41 2.81 9.80
C ASN A 75 7.63 2.18 10.50
N VAL A 76 7.87 2.53 11.77
CA VAL A 76 8.96 1.96 12.59
C VAL A 76 8.77 0.46 12.79
N GLY A 77 7.54 0.01 13.03
CA GLY A 77 7.23 -1.42 13.13
C GLY A 77 7.56 -2.19 11.86
N LEU A 78 7.17 -1.68 10.69
CA LEU A 78 7.50 -2.29 9.40
C LEU A 78 9.01 -2.27 9.11
N GLN A 79 9.71 -1.21 9.49
CA GLN A 79 11.17 -1.16 9.40
C GLN A 79 11.83 -2.21 10.28
N PHE A 80 11.41 -2.31 11.55
CA PHE A 80 11.91 -3.33 12.49
C PHE A 80 11.66 -4.75 11.98
N LEU A 81 10.45 -5.02 11.46
CA LEU A 81 10.14 -6.31 10.86
C LEU A 81 11.05 -6.60 9.66
N GLY A 82 11.27 -5.60 8.79
CA GLY A 82 12.13 -5.72 7.62
C GLY A 82 13.60 -5.98 7.97
N THR A 83 14.17 -5.26 8.94
CA THR A 83 15.59 -5.35 9.30
C THR A 83 15.89 -6.46 10.29
N SER A 84 15.12 -6.56 11.37
CA SER A 84 15.45 -7.41 12.52
C SER A 84 14.85 -8.81 12.41
N VAL A 85 13.61 -8.90 11.93
CA VAL A 85 12.86 -10.17 11.89
C VAL A 85 13.11 -10.91 10.58
N PHE A 86 12.84 -10.26 9.46
CA PHE A 86 12.92 -10.89 8.14
C PHE A 86 14.27 -10.70 7.45
N ARG A 87 15.05 -9.69 7.86
CA ARG A 87 16.36 -9.34 7.29
C ARG A 87 16.31 -9.22 5.76
N PHE A 88 15.32 -8.48 5.26
CA PHE A 88 15.16 -8.28 3.83
C PHE A 88 16.35 -7.52 3.24
N LYS A 89 16.75 -7.92 2.03
CA LYS A 89 17.77 -7.21 1.26
C LYS A 89 17.30 -5.79 0.99
N ARG A 90 18.20 -4.81 1.10
CA ARG A 90 17.92 -3.43 0.74
C ARG A 90 18.09 -3.18 -0.76
N MET A 91 17.25 -2.31 -1.32
CA MET A 91 17.20 -1.91 -2.74
C MET A 91 17.86 -0.56 -2.98
N ASP A 92 18.13 0.18 -1.91
CA ASP A 92 18.67 1.52 -1.95
C ASP A 92 20.21 1.53 -1.80
N GLU A 93 20.80 0.36 -1.63
CA GLU A 93 22.25 0.14 -1.59
C GLU A 93 22.72 -0.37 -2.96
N GLY A 94 23.77 0.25 -3.52
CA GLY A 94 24.43 -0.16 -4.75
C GLY A 94 25.93 0.14 -4.70
N ASP A 95 26.68 -0.23 -5.74
CA ASP A 95 28.15 -0.13 -5.77
C ASP A 95 28.68 1.32 -5.88
N GLY A 96 27.81 2.32 -5.92
CA GLY A 96 28.18 3.72 -6.02
C GLY A 96 27.17 4.65 -5.34
N PRO A 97 27.54 5.93 -5.12
CA PRO A 97 26.64 6.91 -4.56
C PRO A 97 25.42 7.09 -5.47
N VAL A 98 24.23 6.91 -4.92
CA VAL A 98 22.98 7.15 -5.61
C VAL A 98 22.39 8.44 -5.08
N GLY A 99 22.06 9.38 -5.97
CA GLY A 99 21.40 10.61 -5.57
C GLY A 99 20.07 10.28 -4.90
N LYS A 100 19.99 10.55 -3.59
CA LYS A 100 18.78 10.40 -2.77
C LYS A 100 18.47 11.71 -2.09
N LEU A 101 17.20 11.97 -1.85
CA LEU A 101 16.79 13.01 -0.94
C LEU A 101 16.95 12.48 0.49
N GLU A 102 18.15 12.63 1.06
CA GLU A 102 18.48 12.11 2.40
C GLU A 102 17.75 12.88 3.49
N VAL A 103 17.72 14.21 3.38
CA VAL A 103 17.08 15.10 4.33
C VAL A 103 15.86 15.74 3.67
N LEU A 104 14.72 15.66 4.35
CA LEU A 104 13.51 16.35 3.93
C LEU A 104 13.70 17.87 4.06
N GLU A 105 13.42 18.59 2.99
CA GLU A 105 13.45 20.05 2.99
C GLU A 105 12.12 20.60 3.53
N PHE A 106 12.07 21.91 3.80
CA PHE A 106 10.92 22.50 4.46
C PHE A 106 9.62 22.33 3.68
N HIS A 107 9.62 22.49 2.35
CA HIS A 107 8.39 22.28 1.57
C HIS A 107 7.96 20.80 1.59
N ASP A 108 8.88 19.83 1.71
CA ASP A 108 8.53 18.41 1.86
C ASP A 108 7.78 18.19 3.18
N LEU A 109 8.25 18.84 4.26
CA LEU A 109 7.57 18.83 5.56
C LEU A 109 6.17 19.47 5.47
N CYS A 110 5.99 20.49 4.63
CA CYS A 110 4.68 21.10 4.40
C CYS A 110 3.71 20.17 3.66
N TYR A 111 4.19 19.45 2.64
CA TYR A 111 3.41 18.42 1.97
C TYR A 111 3.01 17.29 2.93
N LEU A 112 3.93 16.84 3.79
CA LEU A 112 3.62 15.85 4.82
C LEU A 112 2.58 16.34 5.82
N ALA A 113 2.67 17.59 6.28
CA ALA A 113 1.67 18.17 7.17
C ALA A 113 0.29 18.26 6.50
N LEU A 114 0.23 18.68 5.24
CA LEU A 114 -1.01 18.72 4.46
C LEU A 114 -1.58 17.32 4.20
N ASN A 115 -0.75 16.34 3.85
CA ASN A 115 -1.22 14.99 3.60
C ASN A 115 -1.63 14.27 4.87
N THR A 116 -1.06 14.62 6.02
CA THR A 116 -1.57 14.14 7.32
C THR A 116 -3.04 14.54 7.51
N LEU A 117 -3.39 15.77 7.11
CA LEU A 117 -4.76 16.27 7.13
C LEU A 117 -5.67 15.55 6.13
N VAL A 118 -5.23 15.43 4.88
CA VAL A 118 -5.97 14.72 3.83
C VAL A 118 -6.20 13.26 4.21
N GLU A 119 -5.20 12.60 4.80
CA GLU A 119 -5.32 11.23 5.28
C GLU A 119 -6.31 11.10 6.42
N PHE A 120 -6.28 12.02 7.38
CA PHE A 120 -7.27 12.02 8.45
C PHE A 120 -8.69 12.14 7.90
N LEU A 121 -8.91 13.04 6.94
CA LEU A 121 -10.19 13.15 6.24
C LEU A 121 -10.54 11.87 5.48
N GLY A 122 -9.62 11.34 4.67
CA GLY A 122 -9.81 10.12 3.92
C GLY A 122 -10.19 8.93 4.81
N LEU A 123 -9.55 8.80 5.97
CA LEU A 123 -9.87 7.80 6.98
C LEU A 123 -11.26 8.02 7.60
N ASN A 124 -11.68 9.27 7.82
CA ASN A 124 -13.04 9.57 8.27
C ASN A 124 -14.08 9.18 7.23
N TYR A 125 -13.81 9.43 5.94
CA TYR A 125 -14.70 9.00 4.85
C TYR A 125 -14.75 7.48 4.69
N ILE A 126 -13.61 6.80 4.83
CA ILE A 126 -13.60 5.33 4.87
C ILE A 126 -14.41 4.84 6.07
N SER A 127 -14.25 5.44 7.24
CA SER A 127 -15.02 5.10 8.44
C SER A 127 -16.51 5.32 8.25
N ALA A 128 -16.92 6.43 7.64
CA ALA A 128 -18.32 6.70 7.31
C ALA A 128 -18.89 5.67 6.32
N PHE A 129 -18.11 5.28 5.30
CA PHE A 129 -18.49 4.21 4.38
C PHE A 129 -18.65 2.88 5.13
N LEU A 130 -17.72 2.55 6.03
CA LEU A 130 -17.76 1.33 6.83
C LEU A 130 -19.01 1.30 7.72
N LEU A 131 -19.35 2.43 8.35
CA LEU A 131 -20.55 2.59 9.19
C LEU A 131 -21.86 2.66 8.41
N SER A 132 -21.81 2.77 7.08
CA SER A 132 -23.01 2.87 6.24
C SER A 132 -23.73 1.53 6.07
N SER A 133 -24.94 1.57 5.51
CA SER A 133 -25.73 0.38 5.17
C SER A 133 -25.16 -0.45 4.02
N HIS A 134 -24.08 -0.01 3.37
CA HIS A 134 -23.42 -0.74 2.29
C HIS A 134 -22.55 -1.90 2.80
N VAL A 135 -22.27 -1.96 4.11
CA VAL A 135 -21.37 -2.95 4.70
C VAL A 135 -22.14 -3.86 5.65
N VAL A 136 -21.97 -5.17 5.46
CA VAL A 136 -22.57 -6.19 6.32
C VAL A 136 -21.59 -6.53 7.44
N TYR A 137 -22.09 -6.56 8.67
CA TYR A 137 -21.28 -6.76 9.85
C TYR A 137 -21.43 -8.09 10.58
N PRO A 138 -22.65 -8.65 10.73
CA PRO A 138 -22.80 -9.85 11.54
C PRO A 138 -22.04 -11.02 10.93
N LEU A 139 -21.25 -11.70 11.77
CA LEU A 139 -20.36 -12.79 11.35
C LEU A 139 -21.07 -13.90 10.57
N ARG A 140 -22.33 -14.18 10.93
CA ARG A 140 -23.18 -15.17 10.25
C ARG A 140 -23.48 -14.86 8.78
N HIS A 141 -23.30 -13.61 8.34
CA HIS A 141 -23.49 -13.18 6.96
C HIS A 141 -22.16 -13.08 6.18
N PHE A 142 -21.05 -13.46 6.79
CA PHE A 142 -19.79 -13.65 6.08
C PHE A 142 -19.94 -14.77 5.04
N SER A 143 -19.37 -14.59 3.85
CA SER A 143 -19.44 -15.57 2.78
C SER A 143 -18.17 -15.54 1.94
N LEU A 144 -18.03 -16.47 0.98
CA LEU A 144 -16.94 -16.41 0.01
C LEU A 144 -16.94 -15.10 -0.80
N PHE A 145 -18.12 -14.63 -1.18
CA PHE A 145 -18.30 -13.45 -2.04
C PHE A 145 -18.09 -12.15 -1.26
N SER A 146 -18.81 -11.95 -0.15
CA SER A 146 -18.67 -10.76 0.70
C SER A 146 -17.37 -10.73 1.52
N GLY A 147 -16.69 -11.87 1.61
CA GLY A 147 -15.45 -12.10 2.36
C GLY A 147 -14.19 -12.00 1.48
N PRO A 148 -13.46 -13.11 1.24
CA PRO A 148 -12.20 -13.09 0.52
C PRO A 148 -12.28 -12.60 -0.93
N LEU A 149 -13.36 -12.91 -1.66
CA LEU A 149 -13.45 -12.47 -3.05
C LEU A 149 -13.69 -10.96 -3.14
N ALA A 150 -14.52 -10.39 -2.25
CA ALA A 150 -14.66 -8.94 -2.12
C ALA A 150 -13.33 -8.27 -1.78
N PHE A 151 -12.50 -8.86 -0.90
CA PHE A 151 -11.15 -8.33 -0.62
C PHE A 151 -10.30 -8.25 -1.89
N VAL A 152 -10.22 -9.35 -2.67
CA VAL A 152 -9.45 -9.36 -3.93
C VAL A 152 -10.03 -8.36 -4.94
N MET A 153 -11.36 -8.28 -5.04
CA MET A 153 -12.04 -7.36 -5.95
C MET A 153 -11.75 -5.90 -5.62
N ILE A 154 -11.73 -5.50 -4.34
CA ILE A 154 -11.35 -4.14 -3.93
C ILE A 154 -9.94 -3.80 -4.44
N MET A 155 -8.98 -4.70 -4.24
CA MET A 155 -7.58 -4.47 -4.66
C MET A 155 -7.44 -4.37 -6.18
N VAL A 156 -8.12 -5.25 -6.91
CA VAL A 156 -8.06 -5.27 -8.38
C VAL A 156 -8.75 -4.05 -8.98
N ILE A 157 -9.95 -3.67 -8.49
CA ILE A 157 -10.65 -2.46 -8.95
C ILE A 157 -9.84 -1.22 -8.63
N ASN A 158 -9.23 -1.16 -7.44
CA ASN A 158 -8.35 -0.05 -7.07
C ASN A 158 -7.27 0.15 -8.12
N ASP A 159 -6.58 -0.92 -8.53
CA ASP A 159 -5.51 -0.82 -9.53
C ASP A 159 -6.00 -0.51 -10.94
N ILE A 160 -7.17 -1.04 -11.33
CA ILE A 160 -7.80 -0.73 -12.62
C ILE A 160 -8.08 0.76 -12.75
N ILE A 161 -8.57 1.40 -11.67
CA ILE A 161 -8.89 2.84 -11.65
C ILE A 161 -7.63 3.68 -11.41
N TYR A 162 -6.71 3.23 -10.57
CA TYR A 162 -5.48 3.93 -10.22
C TYR A 162 -4.52 4.05 -11.42
N TYR A 163 -4.34 2.96 -12.18
CA TYR A 163 -3.42 2.90 -13.31
C TYR A 163 -3.55 4.09 -14.29
N PRO A 164 -4.73 4.38 -14.88
CA PRO A 164 -4.85 5.46 -15.86
C PRO A 164 -4.56 6.83 -15.24
N PHE A 165 -4.97 7.07 -14.00
CA PHE A 165 -4.67 8.33 -13.32
C PHE A 165 -3.18 8.51 -13.13
N HIS A 166 -2.48 7.48 -12.65
CA HIS A 166 -1.04 7.56 -12.43
C HIS A 166 -0.28 7.73 -13.76
N ALA A 167 -0.66 7.00 -14.81
CA ALA A 167 -0.09 7.18 -16.14
C ALA A 167 -0.35 8.58 -16.72
N VAL A 168 -1.51 9.18 -16.43
CA VAL A 168 -1.82 10.57 -16.81
C VAL A 168 -1.01 11.57 -15.98
N ALA A 169 -0.82 11.31 -14.68
CA ALA A 169 -0.02 12.14 -13.78
C ALA A 169 1.44 12.27 -14.25
N HIS A 170 1.95 11.28 -14.98
CA HIS A 170 3.27 11.32 -15.63
C HIS A 170 3.32 12.01 -16.99
N LYS A 171 2.20 12.46 -17.54
CA LYS A 171 2.23 13.23 -18.79
C LYS A 171 2.91 14.58 -18.54
N ARG A 172 3.71 15.02 -19.50
CA ARG A 172 4.57 16.22 -19.43
C ARG A 172 3.85 17.47 -18.88
N TRP A 173 2.57 17.63 -19.17
CA TRP A 173 1.76 18.77 -18.76
C TRP A 173 1.09 18.60 -17.37
N VAL A 174 0.88 17.36 -16.89
CA VAL A 174 0.32 17.08 -15.55
C VAL A 174 1.42 16.91 -14.51
N TYR A 175 2.53 16.27 -14.89
CA TYR A 175 3.65 15.94 -14.01
C TYR A 175 4.11 17.10 -13.13
N PRO A 176 4.40 18.31 -13.66
CA PRO A 176 4.83 19.41 -12.81
C PRO A 176 3.74 19.95 -11.87
N LEU A 177 2.46 19.62 -12.10
CA LEU A 177 1.33 20.15 -11.34
C LEU A 177 1.01 19.32 -10.10
N CYS A 178 1.07 17.98 -10.20
CA CYS A 178 0.77 17.12 -9.06
C CYS A 178 1.88 16.13 -8.75
N HIS A 179 2.50 15.46 -9.72
CA HIS A 179 3.27 14.25 -9.43
C HIS A 179 4.79 14.44 -9.24
N LYS A 180 5.33 15.60 -9.66
CA LYS A 180 6.76 15.92 -9.52
C LYS A 180 7.25 15.88 -8.07
N GLN A 181 6.41 16.28 -7.12
CA GLN A 181 6.76 16.28 -5.70
C GLN A 181 7.03 14.86 -5.19
N HIS A 182 6.19 13.90 -5.57
CA HIS A 182 6.33 12.49 -5.21
C HIS A 182 7.67 11.89 -5.69
N HIS A 183 8.09 12.22 -6.91
CA HIS A 183 9.37 11.81 -7.50
C HIS A 183 10.58 12.66 -7.03
N ARG A 184 10.36 13.57 -6.06
CA ARG A 184 11.36 14.13 -5.12
C ARG A 184 12.43 13.10 -4.74
N GLN A 185 11.94 11.95 -4.31
CA GLN A 185 12.74 10.84 -3.87
C GLN A 185 12.92 9.80 -4.99
N PHE A 186 14.06 9.86 -5.67
CA PHE A 186 14.36 8.93 -6.77
C PHE A 186 14.54 7.46 -6.33
N VAL A 187 14.99 7.24 -5.09
CA VAL A 187 15.12 5.90 -4.50
C VAL A 187 14.45 5.92 -3.12
N PRO A 188 13.17 5.52 -3.03
CA PRO A 188 12.45 5.48 -1.77
C PRO A 188 13.12 4.58 -0.73
N PHE A 189 13.20 5.07 0.50
CA PHE A 189 13.78 4.31 1.61
C PHE A 189 13.15 4.60 2.97
N ARG A 190 12.42 5.73 3.13
CA ARG A 190 11.89 6.21 4.40
C ARG A 190 10.49 5.68 4.74
N GLY A 191 9.89 4.88 3.86
CA GLY A 191 8.56 4.32 4.06
C GLY A 191 7.50 5.41 4.02
N TYR A 192 6.79 5.61 5.13
CA TYR A 192 5.65 6.54 5.20
C TYR A 192 6.00 7.96 4.73
N ALA A 193 7.15 8.50 5.15
CA ALA A 193 7.54 9.86 4.75
C ALA A 193 7.78 10.00 3.25
N ASP A 194 8.22 8.95 2.55
CA ASP A 194 8.35 8.97 1.09
C ASP A 194 6.99 8.76 0.41
N ALA A 195 6.15 7.88 0.95
CA ALA A 195 4.80 7.63 0.44
C ALA A 195 3.89 8.87 0.53
N ALA A 196 3.94 9.58 1.66
CA ALA A 196 3.10 10.74 1.94
C ALA A 196 3.72 12.08 1.49
N ASN A 197 4.95 12.11 0.98
CA ASN A 197 5.53 13.33 0.41
C ASN A 197 5.12 13.50 -1.07
N GLN A 198 3.83 13.70 -1.30
CA GLN A 198 3.23 13.86 -2.62
C GLN A 198 2.28 15.07 -2.64
N HIS A 199 1.75 15.45 -3.79
CA HIS A 199 0.81 16.56 -3.83
C HIS A 199 -0.55 16.16 -3.19
N PRO A 200 -1.23 17.02 -2.41
CA PRO A 200 -2.45 16.64 -1.68
C PRO A 200 -3.61 16.17 -2.56
N PHE A 201 -3.63 16.63 -3.81
CA PHE A 201 -4.53 16.12 -4.84
C PHE A 201 -4.38 14.62 -5.07
N GLU A 202 -3.15 14.11 -5.12
CA GLU A 202 -2.87 12.69 -5.33
C GLU A 202 -3.35 11.86 -4.15
N GLN A 203 -3.08 12.31 -2.93
CA GLN A 203 -3.56 11.66 -1.72
C GLN A 203 -5.09 11.62 -1.68
N THR A 204 -5.75 12.75 -1.96
CA THR A 204 -7.22 12.85 -2.00
C THR A 204 -7.81 11.89 -3.03
N TYR A 205 -7.18 11.83 -4.21
CA TYR A 205 -7.62 10.95 -5.28
C TYR A 205 -7.40 9.47 -4.92
N GLY A 206 -6.27 9.13 -4.27
CA GLY A 206 -5.99 7.79 -3.76
C GLY A 206 -7.07 7.28 -2.81
N PHE A 207 -7.48 8.09 -1.84
CA PHE A 207 -8.61 7.74 -0.95
C PHE A 207 -9.93 7.62 -1.72
N SER A 208 -10.17 8.51 -2.68
CA SER A 208 -11.39 8.50 -3.50
C SER A 208 -11.50 7.22 -4.33
N ILE A 209 -10.41 6.76 -4.95
CA ILE A 209 -10.37 5.47 -5.67
C ILE A 209 -10.64 4.33 -4.71
N PHE A 210 -10.01 4.33 -3.54
CA PHE A 210 -10.15 3.24 -2.59
C PHE A 210 -11.61 3.12 -2.12
N ILE A 211 -12.25 4.24 -1.76
CA ILE A 211 -13.67 4.29 -1.39
C ILE A 211 -14.57 3.84 -2.55
N LEU A 212 -14.30 4.33 -3.77
CA LEU A 212 -15.05 3.92 -4.96
C LEU A 212 -14.91 2.41 -5.21
N SER A 213 -13.73 1.84 -4.99
CA SER A 213 -13.49 0.40 -5.13
C SER A 213 -14.29 -0.43 -4.12
N MET A 214 -14.38 0.04 -2.87
CA MET A 214 -15.25 -0.56 -1.87
C MET A 214 -16.73 -0.44 -2.23
N TRP A 215 -17.15 0.72 -2.74
CA TRP A 215 -18.55 0.95 -3.16
C TRP A 215 -18.95 0.07 -4.34
N ILE A 216 -18.12 -0.02 -5.38
CA ILE A 216 -18.38 -0.91 -6.53
C ILE A 216 -18.46 -2.36 -6.04
N THR A 217 -17.54 -2.78 -5.17
CA THR A 217 -17.52 -4.15 -4.61
C THR A 217 -18.78 -4.43 -3.79
N SER A 218 -19.21 -3.50 -2.93
CA SER A 218 -20.41 -3.69 -2.10
C SER A 218 -21.69 -3.80 -2.94
N LYS A 219 -21.75 -3.10 -4.08
CA LYS A 219 -22.88 -3.15 -5.02
C LYS A 219 -22.90 -4.39 -5.92
N THR A 220 -21.77 -5.07 -6.08
CA THR A 220 -21.62 -6.18 -7.03
C THR A 220 -21.57 -7.55 -6.35
N LEU A 221 -20.71 -7.72 -5.33
CA LEU A 221 -20.53 -8.98 -4.60
C LEU A 221 -21.11 -8.97 -3.18
N GLY A 222 -21.48 -7.79 -2.69
CA GLY A 222 -21.62 -7.54 -1.26
C GLY A 222 -20.26 -7.35 -0.59
N LEU A 223 -20.27 -6.73 0.59
CA LEU A 223 -19.04 -6.42 1.32
C LEU A 223 -19.23 -6.64 2.81
N HIS A 224 -18.46 -7.56 3.37
CA HIS A 224 -18.39 -7.75 4.81
C HIS A 224 -17.40 -6.75 5.44
N ALA A 225 -17.71 -6.26 6.63
CA ALA A 225 -16.92 -5.28 7.35
C ALA A 225 -15.46 -5.72 7.53
N SER A 226 -15.23 -7.00 7.83
CA SER A 226 -13.87 -7.52 8.00
C SER A 226 -13.02 -7.46 6.72
N SER A 227 -13.61 -7.72 5.55
CA SER A 227 -12.93 -7.58 4.26
C SER A 227 -12.59 -6.13 3.97
N ALA A 228 -13.52 -5.21 4.25
CA ALA A 228 -13.31 -3.79 4.03
C ALA A 228 -12.21 -3.21 4.95
N TRP A 229 -12.26 -3.54 6.25
CA TRP A 229 -11.22 -3.16 7.21
C TRP A 229 -9.86 -3.74 6.87
N PHE A 230 -9.80 -5.04 6.55
CA PHE A 230 -8.54 -5.67 6.19
C PHE A 230 -8.00 -5.15 4.85
N ALA A 231 -8.86 -4.83 3.89
CA ALA A 231 -8.46 -4.19 2.65
C ALA A 231 -7.86 -2.80 2.90
N MET A 232 -8.50 -1.98 3.75
CA MET A 232 -7.97 -0.65 4.10
C MET A 232 -6.59 -0.76 4.75
N LEU A 233 -6.42 -1.66 5.72
CA LEU A 233 -5.14 -1.86 6.40
C LEU A 233 -4.07 -2.38 5.43
N SER A 234 -4.42 -3.32 4.56
CA SER A 234 -3.51 -3.86 3.55
C SER A 234 -3.05 -2.77 2.58
N TRP A 235 -3.98 -1.94 2.10
CA TRP A 235 -3.68 -0.81 1.20
C TRP A 235 -2.73 0.19 1.87
N ALA A 236 -3.00 0.59 3.12
CA ALA A 236 -2.13 1.50 3.87
C ALA A 236 -0.72 0.92 4.10
N ILE A 237 -0.63 -0.35 4.54
CA ILE A 237 0.66 -1.02 4.76
C ILE A 237 1.47 -1.12 3.46
N LEU A 238 0.83 -1.51 2.36
CA LEU A 238 1.53 -1.69 1.08
C LEU A 238 2.02 -0.38 0.49
N ASN A 239 1.26 0.71 0.63
CA ASN A 239 1.72 2.05 0.25
C ASN A 239 3.01 2.43 0.99
N ILE A 240 3.12 2.11 2.28
CA ILE A 240 4.36 2.32 3.05
C ILE A 240 5.45 1.37 2.57
N CYS A 241 5.15 0.07 2.44
CA CYS A 241 6.12 -0.95 2.03
C CYS A 241 6.72 -0.67 0.65
N ASN A 242 5.95 -0.15 -0.30
CA ASN A 242 6.42 0.25 -1.63
C ASN A 242 7.47 1.37 -1.59
N HIS A 243 7.58 2.10 -0.47
CA HIS A 243 8.52 3.19 -0.25
C HIS A 243 9.57 2.87 0.83
N LEU A 244 9.58 1.65 1.35
CA LEU A 244 10.67 1.16 2.19
C LEU A 244 11.84 0.72 1.31
N ALA A 245 13.02 0.72 1.91
CA ALA A 245 14.24 0.25 1.27
C ALA A 245 14.24 -1.26 0.95
N PHE A 246 13.25 -2.04 1.39
CA PHE A 246 13.35 -3.50 1.41
C PHE A 246 12.81 -4.17 0.15
N ASP A 247 13.59 -5.11 -0.35
CA ASP A 247 13.19 -6.01 -1.42
C ASP A 247 12.40 -7.21 -0.90
N THR A 248 11.19 -6.96 -0.40
CA THR A 248 10.31 -8.00 0.12
C THR A 248 9.58 -8.75 -0.99
N ARG A 249 9.34 -10.05 -0.74
CA ARG A 249 8.48 -10.91 -1.56
C ARG A 249 7.07 -11.07 -0.97
N ILE A 250 6.74 -10.36 0.11
CA ILE A 250 5.40 -10.34 0.70
C ILE A 250 4.47 -9.55 -0.22
N HIS A 251 3.30 -10.11 -0.49
CA HIS A 251 2.29 -9.52 -1.38
C HIS A 251 0.89 -10.02 -1.04
N LEU A 252 -0.13 -9.40 -1.64
CA LEU A 252 -1.53 -9.82 -1.55
C LEU A 252 -1.85 -10.97 -2.50
N PRO A 253 -2.89 -11.77 -2.23
CA PRO A 253 -3.36 -12.82 -3.13
C PRO A 253 -4.12 -12.26 -4.36
N VAL A 254 -3.47 -11.37 -5.11
CA VAL A 254 -3.96 -10.80 -6.37
C VAL A 254 -3.16 -11.38 -7.55
N PRO A 255 -3.74 -11.45 -8.76
CA PRO A 255 -2.97 -11.79 -9.96
C PRO A 255 -1.83 -10.80 -10.18
N TYR A 256 -0.69 -11.27 -10.67
CA TYR A 256 0.48 -10.43 -10.94
C TYR A 256 0.86 -9.50 -9.78
N PRO A 257 1.04 -10.00 -8.55
CA PRO A 257 1.23 -9.16 -7.37
C PRO A 257 2.40 -8.19 -7.56
N ALA A 258 2.16 -6.90 -7.34
CA ALA A 258 3.22 -5.90 -7.36
C ALA A 258 4.07 -6.02 -6.09
N LEU A 259 5.37 -5.80 -6.25
CA LEU A 259 6.34 -5.83 -5.16
C LEU A 259 6.98 -4.45 -5.00
N PRO A 260 7.56 -4.12 -3.83
CA PRO A 260 8.24 -2.83 -3.63
C PRO A 260 9.34 -2.54 -4.65
N ARG A 261 9.98 -3.58 -5.18
CA ARG A 261 10.97 -3.46 -6.27
C ARG A 261 10.37 -2.91 -7.57
N ASP A 262 9.11 -3.19 -7.86
CA ASP A 262 8.44 -2.71 -9.07
C ASP A 262 8.16 -1.21 -8.93
N HIS A 263 7.72 -0.76 -7.75
CA HIS A 263 7.54 0.66 -7.44
C HIS A 263 8.88 1.41 -7.35
N ASN A 264 9.93 0.77 -6.84
CA ASN A 264 11.28 1.35 -6.89
C ASN A 264 11.75 1.57 -8.34
N MET A 265 11.44 0.64 -9.26
CA MET A 265 11.71 0.86 -10.69
C MET A 265 10.91 2.03 -11.26
N HIS A 266 9.66 2.21 -10.82
CA HIS A 266 8.82 3.34 -11.23
C HIS A 266 9.44 4.68 -10.85
N HIS A 267 9.86 4.85 -9.59
CA HIS A 267 10.56 6.07 -9.13
C HIS A 267 11.84 6.36 -9.92
N ARG A 268 12.51 5.30 -10.38
CA ARG A 268 13.73 5.42 -11.19
C ARG A 268 13.47 5.72 -12.67
N PHE A 269 12.38 5.17 -13.21
CA PHE A 269 11.95 5.34 -14.59
C PHE A 269 10.45 5.64 -14.59
N PRO A 270 10.07 6.92 -14.52
CA PRO A 270 8.68 7.40 -14.42
C PRO A 270 7.73 7.00 -15.59
N THR A 271 8.22 6.18 -16.53
CA THR A 271 7.50 5.71 -17.70
C THR A 271 7.09 4.23 -17.63
N CYS A 272 7.26 3.57 -16.48
CA CYS A 272 6.90 2.15 -16.28
C CYS A 272 6.28 1.90 -14.91
N ASN A 273 5.63 0.74 -14.71
CA ASN A 273 5.12 0.26 -13.43
C ASN A 273 4.19 1.26 -12.71
N TYR A 274 3.11 1.68 -13.37
CA TYR A 274 2.15 2.62 -12.83
C TYR A 274 1.18 2.02 -11.80
N SER A 275 1.01 0.71 -11.74
CA SER A 275 0.15 0.09 -10.72
C SER A 275 0.85 -0.08 -9.37
N THR A 276 0.08 -0.15 -8.28
CA THR A 276 0.64 -0.19 -6.91
C THR A 276 0.43 -1.51 -6.18
N LEU A 277 -0.65 -2.26 -6.45
CA LEU A 277 -0.98 -3.50 -5.75
C LEU A 277 -0.75 -4.75 -6.62
N SER A 278 -0.89 -4.61 -7.94
CA SER A 278 -0.77 -5.63 -8.97
C SER A 278 -0.20 -5.03 -10.26
N SER A 279 0.79 -5.68 -10.85
CA SER A 279 1.33 -5.30 -12.17
C SER A 279 0.42 -5.71 -13.34
N MET A 280 -0.82 -6.16 -13.09
CA MET A 280 -1.74 -6.63 -14.14
C MET A 280 -2.01 -5.55 -15.20
N MET A 281 -2.30 -4.32 -14.80
CA MET A 281 -2.58 -3.23 -15.75
C MET A 281 -1.31 -2.82 -16.49
N ASP A 282 -0.17 -2.79 -15.82
CA ASP A 282 1.11 -2.53 -16.46
C ASP A 282 1.45 -3.55 -17.54
N ARG A 283 1.15 -4.83 -17.31
CA ARG A 283 1.36 -5.88 -18.30
C ARG A 283 0.37 -5.77 -19.44
N PHE A 284 -0.89 -5.48 -19.14
CA PHE A 284 -1.92 -5.30 -20.15
C PHE A 284 -1.60 -4.15 -21.11
N TYR A 285 -1.11 -3.02 -20.58
CA TYR A 285 -0.76 -1.83 -21.38
C TYR A 285 0.71 -1.80 -21.85
N GLY A 286 1.52 -2.81 -21.51
CA GLY A 286 2.91 -2.89 -21.94
C GLY A 286 3.86 -1.90 -21.24
N THR A 287 3.51 -1.42 -20.05
CA THR A 287 4.32 -0.51 -19.21
C THR A 287 5.05 -1.23 -18.09
N TYR A 288 4.93 -2.56 -17.98
CA TYR A 288 5.68 -3.34 -16.99
C TYR A 288 7.18 -3.37 -17.31
N ARG A 289 8.00 -3.13 -16.28
CA ARG A 289 9.46 -3.24 -16.35
C ARG A 289 9.99 -3.97 -15.13
N SER A 290 10.69 -5.08 -15.38
CA SER A 290 11.34 -5.85 -14.34
C SER A 290 12.42 -5.06 -13.59
N TYR A 291 12.55 -5.36 -12.30
CA TYR A 291 13.55 -4.74 -11.44
C TYR A 291 14.99 -4.97 -11.91
N LYS A 292 15.77 -3.88 -11.93
CA LYS A 292 17.21 -3.89 -12.14
C LYS A 292 17.88 -3.24 -10.92
N PRO A 293 18.80 -3.90 -10.21
CA PRO A 293 19.50 -3.29 -9.07
C PRO A 293 20.30 -2.04 -9.47
N LEU A 294 20.73 -1.26 -8.47
CA LEU A 294 21.55 -0.06 -8.67
C LEU A 294 23.01 -0.48 -8.97
N GLY A 295 23.64 0.11 -10.01
CA GLY A 295 25.02 -0.16 -10.44
C GLY A 295 25.17 -1.25 -11.52
N PRO A 296 26.33 -1.32 -12.22
CA PRO A 296 26.63 -2.47 -13.07
C PRO A 296 26.86 -3.68 -12.16
N GLN A 297 26.10 -4.77 -12.36
CA GLN A 297 26.48 -6.06 -11.78
C GLN A 297 27.85 -6.45 -12.36
N LYS A 298 28.94 -6.10 -11.68
CA LYS A 298 30.22 -6.75 -11.89
C LYS A 298 30.08 -8.16 -11.32
N VAL A 299 29.35 -9.02 -12.02
CA VAL A 299 29.76 -10.42 -12.04
C VAL A 299 31.18 -10.35 -12.58
N LYS A 300 32.18 -10.56 -11.71
CA LYS A 300 33.52 -10.91 -12.18
C LYS A 300 33.32 -12.26 -12.87
N LEU A 301 32.94 -12.23 -14.14
CA LEU A 301 33.01 -13.37 -15.02
C LEU A 301 34.51 -13.63 -15.16
N ASP A 302 35.02 -14.54 -14.35
CA ASP A 302 36.30 -15.15 -14.60
C ASP A 302 36.16 -15.94 -15.92
N PRO A 303 36.81 -15.55 -17.02
CA PRO A 303 36.70 -16.24 -18.31
C PRO A 303 37.21 -17.69 -18.24
N SER A 304 37.93 -18.05 -17.17
CA SER A 304 38.47 -19.37 -16.93
C SER A 304 37.66 -20.23 -15.95
N ALA A 305 36.65 -19.65 -15.28
CA ALA A 305 35.76 -20.42 -14.44
C ALA A 305 34.78 -21.22 -15.32
N PRO A 306 34.66 -22.55 -15.14
CA PRO A 306 33.64 -23.32 -15.84
C PRO A 306 32.28 -22.73 -15.48
N VAL A 307 31.53 -22.27 -16.49
CA VAL A 307 30.13 -21.85 -16.32
C VAL A 307 29.40 -23.03 -15.71
N SER A 308 29.02 -22.92 -14.44
CA SER A 308 28.27 -23.98 -13.78
C SER A 308 27.00 -24.23 -14.58
N VAL A 309 26.64 -25.50 -14.80
CA VAL A 309 25.40 -25.85 -15.52
C VAL A 309 24.19 -25.28 -14.76
N GLU A 310 24.30 -25.06 -13.44
CA GLU A 310 23.34 -24.30 -12.64
C GLU A 310 23.14 -22.83 -13.09
N GLU A 311 24.14 -22.15 -13.66
CA GLU A 311 24.01 -20.78 -14.16
C GLU A 311 23.30 -20.71 -15.53
N LEU A 312 23.38 -21.79 -16.31
CA LEU A 312 22.76 -21.89 -17.64
C LEU A 312 21.28 -22.27 -17.60
N VAL A 313 20.82 -22.86 -16.49
CA VAL A 313 19.42 -23.22 -16.30
C VAL A 313 18.82 -22.26 -15.28
N ALA A 314 18.17 -21.20 -15.78
CA ALA A 314 17.40 -20.30 -14.93
C ALA A 314 16.49 -21.15 -14.02
N PRO A 315 16.53 -20.97 -12.69
CA PRO A 315 15.75 -21.78 -11.79
C PRO A 315 14.28 -21.66 -12.18
N VAL A 316 13.60 -22.79 -12.34
CA VAL A 316 12.17 -22.78 -12.61
C VAL A 316 11.51 -22.08 -11.41
N THR A 317 10.92 -20.92 -11.64
CA THR A 317 10.24 -20.11 -10.62
C THR A 317 8.73 -20.23 -10.78
N ARG A 318 8.00 -19.93 -9.69
CA ARG A 318 6.54 -19.78 -9.74
C ARG A 318 6.16 -18.75 -10.82
N PRO A 319 5.14 -19.00 -11.66
CA PRO A 319 4.68 -18.02 -12.63
C PRO A 319 4.37 -16.67 -11.97
N GLU A 320 4.79 -15.57 -12.60
CA GLU A 320 4.62 -14.21 -12.05
C GLU A 320 3.16 -13.82 -11.85
N SER A 321 2.23 -14.45 -12.60
CA SER A 321 0.79 -14.25 -12.46
C SER A 321 0.21 -14.86 -11.19
N VAL A 322 0.91 -15.82 -10.58
CA VAL A 322 0.39 -16.65 -9.49
C VAL A 322 0.90 -16.15 -8.13
N PRO A 323 0.00 -15.71 -7.24
CA PRO A 323 0.38 -15.30 -5.88
C PRO A 323 0.92 -16.48 -5.07
N SER A 324 1.58 -16.18 -3.95
CA SER A 324 2.14 -17.20 -3.07
C SER A 324 1.04 -17.91 -2.26
N PRO A 325 1.23 -19.18 -1.87
CA PRO A 325 0.35 -19.85 -0.90
C PRO A 325 0.21 -19.07 0.41
N LYS A 326 1.32 -18.46 0.84
CA LYS A 326 1.39 -17.68 2.09
C LYS A 326 0.43 -16.50 2.09
N SER A 327 0.25 -15.81 0.96
CA SER A 327 -0.66 -14.65 0.92
C SER A 327 -2.12 -15.05 1.10
N PHE A 328 -2.53 -16.25 0.68
CA PHE A 328 -3.88 -16.77 0.96
C PHE A 328 -4.07 -17.16 2.43
N TRP A 329 -3.07 -17.78 3.05
CA TRP A 329 -3.15 -18.10 4.48
C TRP A 329 -3.15 -16.84 5.36
N VAL A 330 -2.34 -15.84 5.01
CA VAL A 330 -2.38 -14.53 5.68
C VAL A 330 -3.76 -13.91 5.55
N LEU A 331 -4.35 -13.91 4.34
CA LEU A 331 -5.72 -13.42 4.12
C LEU A 331 -6.73 -14.17 4.99
N LEU A 332 -6.66 -15.51 5.03
CA LEU A 332 -7.56 -16.33 5.84
C LEU A 332 -7.48 -15.97 7.32
N VAL A 333 -6.27 -15.97 7.91
CA VAL A 333 -6.05 -15.68 9.33
C VAL A 333 -6.50 -14.26 9.64
N ALA A 334 -6.13 -13.28 8.81
CA ALA A 334 -6.51 -11.89 9.01
C ALA A 334 -8.03 -11.69 8.96
N LEU A 335 -8.73 -12.29 8.01
CA LEU A 335 -10.20 -12.17 7.92
C LEU A 335 -10.90 -12.76 9.14
N VAL A 336 -10.42 -13.89 9.67
CA VAL A 336 -10.97 -14.48 10.90
C VAL A 336 -10.73 -13.54 12.08
N VAL A 337 -9.49 -13.10 12.30
CA VAL A 337 -9.12 -12.22 13.42
C VAL A 337 -9.94 -10.92 13.38
N VAL A 338 -9.98 -10.26 12.22
CA VAL A 338 -10.71 -8.99 12.06
C VAL A 338 -12.22 -9.19 12.24
N ALA A 339 -12.81 -10.25 11.67
CA ALA A 339 -14.24 -10.48 11.81
C ALA A 339 -14.65 -10.82 13.25
N THR A 340 -13.87 -11.65 13.94
CA THR A 340 -14.06 -11.93 15.37
C THR A 340 -13.96 -10.66 16.20
N THR A 341 -12.97 -9.81 15.91
CA THR A 341 -12.77 -8.54 16.63
C THR A 341 -13.96 -7.60 16.43
N ILE A 342 -14.41 -7.43 15.18
CA ILE A 342 -15.56 -6.57 14.85
C ILE A 342 -16.83 -7.07 15.54
N GLU A 343 -17.13 -8.36 15.46
CA GLU A 343 -18.31 -8.94 16.11
C GLU A 343 -18.23 -8.80 17.63
N ALA A 344 -17.06 -9.02 18.22
CA ALA A 344 -16.86 -8.88 19.67
C ALA A 344 -17.03 -7.44 20.15
N VAL A 345 -16.43 -6.47 19.45
CA VAL A 345 -16.56 -5.04 19.77
C VAL A 345 -18.02 -4.59 19.62
N ARG A 346 -18.73 -5.05 18.57
CA ARG A 346 -20.12 -4.64 18.32
C ARG A 346 -21.12 -5.23 19.30
N THR A 347 -20.93 -6.49 19.69
CA THR A 347 -21.90 -7.22 20.54
C THR A 347 -21.53 -7.19 22.02
N GLY A 348 -20.31 -6.77 22.35
CA GLY A 348 -19.74 -6.84 23.69
C GLY A 348 -19.46 -8.28 24.16
N LYS A 349 -19.48 -9.27 23.26
CA LYS A 349 -19.32 -10.70 23.58
C LYS A 349 -18.52 -11.43 22.51
N CYS A 350 -17.82 -12.50 22.88
CA CYS A 350 -17.21 -13.38 21.88
C CYS A 350 -18.28 -13.99 20.96
N PRO A 351 -18.02 -14.14 19.66
CA PRO A 351 -18.98 -14.75 18.73
C PRO A 351 -19.25 -16.21 19.10
N ASP A 352 -20.50 -16.65 18.95
CA ASP A 352 -20.85 -18.07 19.07
C ASP A 352 -20.06 -18.90 18.03
N TYR A 353 -19.61 -20.09 18.42
CA TYR A 353 -18.89 -21.00 17.52
C TYR A 353 -19.69 -21.32 16.24
N HIS A 354 -21.01 -21.37 16.34
CA HIS A 354 -21.89 -21.58 15.18
C HIS A 354 -21.79 -20.45 14.14
N HIS A 355 -21.46 -19.23 14.55
CA HIS A 355 -21.28 -18.13 13.61
C HIS A 355 -20.06 -18.33 12.71
N TYR A 356 -19.06 -19.12 13.12
CA TYR A 356 -17.88 -19.42 12.30
C TYR A 356 -18.17 -20.44 11.19
N VAL A 357 -19.34 -21.10 11.18
CA VAL A 357 -19.75 -21.96 10.06
C VAL A 357 -19.81 -21.16 8.75
N SER A 358 -20.08 -19.85 8.83
CA SER A 358 -20.05 -18.93 7.68
C SER A 358 -18.67 -18.83 7.02
N PHE A 359 -17.58 -19.08 7.77
CA PHE A 359 -16.22 -19.13 7.24
C PHE A 359 -15.89 -20.44 6.53
N ALA A 360 -16.59 -21.55 6.81
CA ALA A 360 -16.16 -22.89 6.36
C ALA A 360 -15.89 -22.95 4.86
N LYS A 361 -16.81 -22.39 4.04
CA LYS A 361 -16.64 -22.31 2.58
C LYS A 361 -15.41 -21.47 2.20
N SER A 362 -15.25 -20.29 2.78
CA SER A 362 -14.09 -19.41 2.55
C SER A 362 -12.77 -20.07 2.94
N THR A 363 -12.73 -20.76 4.08
CA THR A 363 -11.58 -21.51 4.56
C THR A 363 -11.18 -22.62 3.59
N VAL A 364 -12.14 -23.43 3.14
CA VAL A 364 -11.88 -24.49 2.16
C VAL A 364 -11.36 -23.90 0.85
N CYS A 365 -12.04 -22.87 0.30
CA CYS A 365 -11.63 -22.24 -0.95
C CYS A 365 -10.24 -21.60 -0.87
N LEU A 366 -9.92 -20.87 0.21
CA LEU A 366 -8.60 -20.25 0.38
C LEU A 366 -7.48 -21.29 0.55
N ASN A 367 -7.75 -22.41 1.23
CA ASN A 367 -6.78 -23.51 1.32
C ASN A 367 -6.57 -24.20 -0.02
N ILE A 368 -7.64 -24.47 -0.78
CA ILE A 368 -7.53 -25.02 -2.14
C ILE A 368 -6.72 -24.07 -3.03
N ALA A 369 -7.00 -22.77 -3.00
CA ALA A 369 -6.24 -21.77 -3.76
C ALA A 369 -4.76 -21.73 -3.34
N ALA A 370 -4.47 -21.77 -2.03
CA ALA A 370 -3.11 -21.82 -1.53
C ALA A 370 -2.36 -23.08 -2.00
N LEU A 371 -3.01 -24.25 -1.91
CA LEU A 371 -2.44 -25.52 -2.37
C LEU A 371 -2.21 -25.53 -3.88
N ALA A 372 -3.15 -25.02 -4.67
CA ALA A 372 -3.00 -24.89 -6.12
C ALA A 372 -1.82 -23.98 -6.48
N CYS A 373 -1.70 -22.82 -5.83
CA CYS A 373 -0.56 -21.92 -6.03
C CYS A 373 0.78 -22.56 -5.59
N GLY A 374 0.74 -23.42 -4.57
CA GLY A 374 1.91 -24.15 -4.08
C GLY A 374 2.35 -25.27 -5.03
N ALA A 375 1.39 -25.95 -5.65
CA ALA A 375 1.65 -26.96 -6.69
C ALA A 375 2.28 -26.34 -7.94
N LEU A 376 1.97 -25.05 -8.21
CA LEU A 376 2.58 -24.26 -9.29
C LEU A 376 3.92 -23.61 -8.89
N ASP A 377 4.45 -23.87 -7.69
CA ASP A 377 5.77 -23.41 -7.26
C ASP A 377 6.81 -24.55 -7.44
N PRO A 378 7.50 -24.62 -8.60
CA PRO A 378 8.44 -25.68 -8.92
C PRO A 378 9.61 -25.79 -7.93
N GLY A 379 9.89 -24.72 -7.17
CA GLY A 379 10.88 -24.73 -6.09
C GLY A 379 10.51 -25.67 -4.94
N ALA A 380 9.25 -26.09 -4.78
CA ALA A 380 8.85 -27.08 -3.78
C ALA A 380 9.16 -28.52 -4.24
N ALA A 381 8.92 -28.84 -5.52
CA ALA A 381 9.14 -30.17 -6.07
C ALA A 381 10.62 -30.42 -6.46
N GLY A 382 11.29 -29.42 -7.05
CA GLY A 382 12.67 -29.56 -7.54
C GLY A 382 13.72 -29.72 -6.44
N ARG A 383 13.56 -29.02 -5.29
CA ARG A 383 14.49 -29.12 -4.15
C ARG A 383 14.49 -30.51 -3.51
N GLN A 384 13.39 -31.25 -3.58
CA GLN A 384 13.30 -32.60 -3.04
C GLN A 384 13.93 -33.64 -3.97
N TYR A 385 13.86 -33.42 -5.30
CA TYR A 385 14.43 -34.32 -6.30
C TYR A 385 15.95 -34.17 -6.43
N PHE A 386 16.47 -32.94 -6.40
CA PHE A 386 17.93 -32.70 -6.46
C PHE A 386 18.66 -33.14 -5.19
N ARG A 387 18.06 -32.99 -4.00
CA ARG A 387 18.65 -33.51 -2.74
C ARG A 387 18.79 -35.04 -2.72
N LYS A 388 18.01 -35.77 -3.51
CA LYS A 388 18.07 -37.24 -3.61
C LYS A 388 19.07 -37.77 -4.64
N LYS A 389 19.66 -36.91 -5.49
CA LYS A 389 20.65 -37.32 -6.50
C LYS A 389 22.08 -36.87 -6.19
N VAL A 390 22.27 -36.03 -5.18
CA VAL A 390 23.57 -35.45 -4.78
C VAL A 390 24.02 -35.96 -3.39
N LEU A 391 23.23 -36.83 -2.77
CA LEU A 391 23.61 -37.71 -1.65
C LEU A 391 23.48 -39.14 -2.14
#